data_AF-A0A919PYW9-F1
#
_entry.id   AF-A0A919PYW9-F1
#
_cell.length_a   1.000
_cell.length_b   1.000
_cell.length_c   1.000
_cell.angle_alpha   90.00
_cell.angle_beta   90.00
_cell.angle_gamma   90.00
#
_symmetry.space_group_name_H-M   'P 1'
#
loop_
_entity.id
_entity.type
_entity.pdbx_description
1 polymer ?
#
loop_
_entity_poly.entity_id
_entity_poly.type
_entity_poly.pdbx_seq_one_letter_code
_entity_poly.pdbx_strand_id
1 'polypeptide(L)'
;MTAPISSDTDALLRPLAAPQQSLLDIVGDTVISTGSWPVYQYVQAKLDDLGLDIDEVCAGLPSIPHGQTAYSLIRRDLHRRDEEPVQLTIAGMAHLPSFKPAVDMFIRFVNALAERRAAAPFEPGQVIKVEIVGPDLVAELGLQDAMLAGWLPIFLNGEPATFHGAQPLGERRWTYQPASFLRRFRGVGDVNDYLTRMRAWIMPPEPVPLPQSVSPLGLVAAFDYLDVVWQLKFGRKLLHVPSAERAARLAIPVATAEEFDNRLSALGEMLKGMDAAPEEGDRFLLVKLRRYLSRRLATESQPAMRTAVDILFHVTQIRNSGQHAGAAPEAATALPALGLAFPVADYAVAWRTVQAQVINALDSLRVEVSALPNYLAGPSQAARQGPARTRRRGSVHTAATPRETAP
;
A
#
# COMPACT_ATOMS: atom_id res chain seq x y z
N MET A 1 8.63 10.95 -17.99
CA MET A 1 7.64 9.86 -17.87
C MET A 1 7.15 9.86 -16.43
N THR A 2 5.94 10.38 -16.23
CA THR A 2 5.32 10.67 -14.95
C THR A 2 4.63 9.40 -14.44
N ALA A 3 5.11 8.85 -13.31
CA ALA A 3 4.36 7.82 -12.60
C ALA A 3 2.99 8.38 -12.17
N PRO A 4 1.93 7.56 -12.11
CA PRO A 4 0.67 8.01 -11.53
C PRO A 4 0.92 8.23 -10.03
N ILE A 5 0.93 9.50 -9.63
CA ILE A 5 0.87 9.90 -8.22
C ILE A 5 -0.46 9.35 -7.73
N SER A 6 -0.40 8.35 -6.84
CA SER A 6 -1.57 7.88 -6.10
C SER A 6 -2.26 9.11 -5.53
N SER A 7 -3.47 9.41 -6.00
CA SER A 7 -4.25 10.60 -5.64
C SER A 7 -4.83 10.50 -4.22
N ASP A 8 -4.09 9.89 -3.30
CA ASP A 8 -4.54 9.69 -1.93
C ASP A 8 -4.04 10.88 -1.10
N THR A 9 -4.99 11.66 -0.60
CA THR A 9 -4.70 12.80 0.27
C THR A 9 -4.14 12.28 1.59
N ASP A 10 -2.99 12.80 2.04
CA ASP A 10 -2.37 12.41 3.30
C ASP A 10 -3.38 12.55 4.45
N ALA A 11 -3.36 11.62 5.40
CA ALA A 11 -4.30 11.60 6.51
C ALA A 11 -4.29 12.89 7.35
N LEU A 12 -3.17 13.63 7.39
CA LEU A 12 -3.07 14.92 8.07
C LEU A 12 -3.84 16.04 7.36
N LEU A 13 -4.16 15.89 6.07
CA LEU A 13 -4.90 16.88 5.27
C LEU A 13 -6.38 16.53 5.10
N ARG A 14 -6.86 15.48 5.76
CA ARG A 14 -8.29 15.13 5.75
C ARG A 14 -9.11 16.18 6.49
N PRO A 15 -10.37 16.42 6.09
CA PRO A 15 -11.25 17.35 6.78
C PRO A 15 -11.32 17.07 8.28
N LEU A 16 -11.22 18.13 9.08
CA LEU A 16 -11.25 18.06 10.54
C LEU A 16 -12.68 18.14 11.06
N ALA A 17 -12.92 17.55 12.24
CA ALA A 17 -14.15 17.82 12.96
C ALA A 17 -14.13 19.24 13.54
N ALA A 18 -15.33 19.78 13.80
CA ALA A 18 -15.49 21.18 14.20
C ALA A 18 -14.61 21.61 15.38
N PRO A 19 -14.44 20.83 16.46
CA PRO A 19 -13.58 21.23 17.58
C PRO A 19 -12.11 21.40 17.17
N GLN A 20 -11.58 20.50 16.35
CA GLN A 20 -10.20 20.59 15.85
C GLN A 20 -10.03 21.77 14.91
N GLN A 21 -11.01 22.04 14.05
CA GLN A 21 -10.98 23.22 13.18
C GLN A 21 -10.99 24.52 13.99
N SER A 22 -11.85 24.63 15.02
CA SER A 22 -11.89 25.80 15.90
C SER A 22 -10.56 26.08 16.59
N LEU A 23 -9.84 25.03 17.04
CA LEU A 23 -8.48 25.18 17.57
C LEU A 23 -7.52 25.79 16.54
N LEU A 24 -7.53 25.30 15.29
CA LEU A 24 -6.66 25.85 14.24
C LEU A 24 -7.04 27.29 13.90
N ASP A 25 -8.33 27.60 13.82
CA ASP A 25 -8.83 28.94 13.53
C ASP A 25 -8.42 29.93 14.63
N ILE A 26 -8.58 29.58 15.92
CA ILE A 26 -8.14 30.41 17.06
C ILE A 26 -6.64 30.72 16.96
N VAL A 27 -5.81 29.70 16.69
CA VAL A 27 -4.36 29.88 16.59
C VAL A 27 -4.00 30.73 15.36
N GLY A 28 -4.60 30.42 14.21
CA GLY A 28 -4.38 31.12 12.95
C GLY A 28 -4.78 32.59 12.99
N ASP A 29 -5.98 32.89 13.49
CA ASP A 29 -6.50 34.25 13.60
C ASP A 29 -5.67 35.09 14.57
N THR A 30 -5.17 34.49 15.65
CA THR A 30 -4.29 35.18 16.60
C THR A 30 -2.96 35.54 15.95
N VAL A 31 -2.38 34.64 15.15
CA VAL A 31 -1.14 34.92 14.41
C VAL A 31 -1.36 36.02 13.38
N ILE A 32 -2.48 36.01 12.65
CA ILE A 32 -2.80 37.04 11.65
C ILE A 32 -3.00 38.41 12.31
N SER A 33 -3.70 38.46 13.43
CA SER A 33 -4.03 39.72 14.12
C SER A 33 -2.87 40.30 14.93
N THR A 34 -2.07 39.46 15.57
CA THR A 34 -1.00 39.91 16.48
C THR A 34 0.40 39.80 15.91
N GLY A 35 0.59 39.01 14.85
CA GLY A 35 1.92 38.68 14.33
C GLY A 35 2.75 37.85 15.30
N SER A 36 2.13 37.09 16.22
CA SER A 36 2.79 36.24 17.21
C SER A 36 2.02 34.94 17.48
N TRP A 37 2.71 33.89 17.91
CA TRP A 37 2.05 32.65 18.32
C TRP A 37 1.31 32.86 19.65
N PRO A 38 0.03 32.44 19.77
CA PRO A 38 -0.66 32.50 21.05
C PRO A 38 -0.02 31.56 22.05
N VAL A 39 -0.01 31.97 23.32
CA VAL A 39 0.39 31.10 24.43
C VAL A 39 -0.73 30.11 24.78
N TYR A 40 -0.36 28.99 25.40
CA TYR A 40 -1.27 27.89 25.73
C TYR A 40 -2.50 28.37 26.52
N GLN A 41 -2.29 29.19 27.56
CA GLN A 41 -3.39 29.71 28.39
C GLN A 41 -4.44 30.46 27.58
N TYR A 42 -4.01 31.25 26.59
CA TYR A 42 -4.94 32.00 25.73
C TYR A 42 -5.79 31.06 24.87
N VAL A 43 -5.16 30.06 24.25
CA VAL A 43 -5.85 29.08 23.41
C VAL A 43 -6.83 28.26 24.24
N GLN A 44 -6.44 27.86 25.44
CA GLN A 44 -7.29 27.14 26.39
C GLN A 44 -8.53 27.97 26.74
N ALA A 45 -8.34 29.22 27.20
CA ALA A 45 -9.46 30.10 27.55
C ALA A 45 -10.43 30.31 26.38
N LYS A 46 -9.94 30.40 25.14
CA LYS A 46 -10.77 30.54 23.94
C LYS A 46 -11.55 29.28 23.58
N LEU A 47 -11.02 28.11 23.88
CA LEU A 47 -11.74 26.84 23.72
C LEU A 47 -12.76 26.64 24.86
N ASP A 48 -12.43 27.07 26.08
CA ASP A 48 -13.35 27.06 27.22
C ASP A 48 -14.58 27.94 26.95
N ASP A 49 -14.40 29.11 26.32
CA ASP A 49 -15.50 29.98 25.86
C ASP A 49 -16.47 29.25 24.91
N LEU A 50 -16.00 28.23 24.19
CA LEU A 50 -16.78 27.38 23.27
C LEU A 50 -17.27 26.08 23.93
N GLY A 51 -16.97 25.86 25.22
CA GLY A 51 -17.28 24.63 25.93
C GLY A 51 -16.45 23.43 25.47
N LEU A 52 -15.24 23.66 24.96
CA LEU A 52 -14.33 22.64 24.45
C LEU A 52 -13.10 22.48 25.36
N ASP A 53 -12.77 21.24 25.74
CA ASP A 53 -11.54 20.95 26.48
C ASP A 53 -10.34 20.86 25.51
N ILE A 54 -9.29 21.66 25.77
CA ILE A 54 -8.11 21.72 24.89
C ILE A 54 -7.38 20.38 24.76
N ASP A 55 -7.35 19.55 25.80
CA ASP A 55 -6.66 18.26 25.75
C ASP A 55 -7.46 17.22 24.98
N GLU A 56 -8.78 17.19 25.12
CA GLU A 56 -9.65 16.36 24.29
C GLU A 56 -9.55 16.75 22.81
N VAL A 57 -9.59 18.05 22.52
CA VAL A 57 -9.45 18.55 21.14
C VAL A 57 -8.10 18.15 20.54
N CYS A 58 -7.01 18.35 21.29
CA CYS A 58 -5.66 17.99 20.86
C CYS A 58 -5.48 16.48 20.69
N ALA A 59 -6.05 15.66 21.56
CA ALA A 59 -6.01 14.20 21.44
C ALA A 59 -6.73 13.69 20.18
N GLY A 60 -7.75 14.43 19.71
CA GLY A 60 -8.46 14.13 18.46
C GLY A 60 -7.77 14.62 17.18
N LEU A 61 -6.64 15.33 17.27
CA LEU A 61 -5.91 15.77 16.07
C LEU A 61 -5.23 14.58 15.38
N PRO A 62 -5.24 14.55 14.02
CA PRO A 62 -4.47 13.56 13.30
C PRO A 62 -2.98 13.77 13.60
N SER A 63 -2.24 12.67 13.72
CA SER A 63 -0.82 12.69 14.04
C SER A 63 -0.05 11.55 13.39
N ILE A 64 1.27 11.72 13.33
CA ILE A 64 2.24 10.72 12.89
C ILE A 64 3.15 10.43 14.08
N PRO A 65 3.21 9.18 14.58
CA PRO A 65 4.19 8.82 15.61
C PRO A 65 5.62 9.02 15.08
N HIS A 66 6.48 9.68 15.86
CA HIS A 66 7.87 9.98 15.53
C HIS A 66 8.77 9.83 16.77
N GLY A 67 9.35 8.63 16.95
CA GLY A 67 10.17 8.31 18.11
C GLY A 67 9.35 8.34 19.41
N GLN A 68 9.83 9.11 20.41
CA GLN A 68 9.07 9.35 21.66
C GLN A 68 8.07 10.50 21.55
N THR A 69 7.93 11.11 20.37
CA THR A 69 7.06 12.26 20.12
C THR A 69 6.06 11.94 19.01
N ALA A 70 5.08 12.82 18.79
CA ALA A 70 4.17 12.73 17.66
C ALA A 70 4.22 14.06 16.88
N TYR A 71 4.26 13.96 15.56
CA TYR A 71 4.05 15.10 14.67
C TYR A 71 2.55 15.28 14.43
N SER A 72 2.00 16.46 14.71
CA SER A 72 0.57 16.77 14.53
C SER A 72 0.38 18.13 13.85
N LEU A 73 -0.86 18.61 13.77
CA LEU A 73 -1.22 19.89 13.16
C LEU A 73 -0.74 21.09 13.99
N ILE A 74 -0.54 20.88 15.29
CA ILE A 74 0.06 21.86 16.20
C ILE A 74 1.29 21.29 16.90
N ARG A 75 2.15 22.19 17.39
CA ARG A 75 3.22 21.92 18.33
C ARG A 75 2.97 22.72 19.60
N ARG A 76 3.12 22.06 20.73
CA ARG A 76 3.04 22.64 22.07
C ARG A 76 4.01 21.89 22.98
N ASP A 77 4.44 22.53 24.07
CA ASP A 77 5.27 21.89 25.07
C ASP A 77 4.51 20.73 25.74
N LEU A 78 5.22 19.63 26.01
CA LEU A 78 4.64 18.45 26.66
C LEU A 78 4.27 18.73 28.12
N HIS A 79 4.95 19.69 28.76
CA HIS A 79 4.67 20.10 30.13
C HIS A 79 3.49 21.07 30.27
N ARG A 80 2.86 21.49 29.16
CA ARG A 80 1.63 22.30 29.13
C ARG A 80 1.72 23.55 30.02
N ARG A 81 2.85 24.25 29.95
CA ARG A 81 3.04 25.50 30.68
C ARG A 81 2.23 26.61 30.02
N ASP A 82 1.57 27.41 30.83
CA ASP A 82 0.62 28.45 30.39
C ASP A 82 1.22 29.44 29.39
N GLU A 83 2.50 29.77 29.58
CA GLU A 83 3.27 30.71 28.78
C GLU A 83 3.83 30.13 27.47
N GLU A 84 3.77 28.82 27.27
CA GLU A 84 4.38 28.19 26.11
C GLU A 84 3.55 28.42 24.84
N PRO A 85 4.18 28.75 23.71
CA PRO A 85 3.45 29.03 22.48
C PRO A 85 2.84 27.77 21.87
N VAL A 86 1.62 27.90 21.37
CA VAL A 86 0.96 26.92 20.50
C VAL A 86 1.22 27.30 19.05
N GLN A 87 1.99 26.46 18.34
CA GLN A 87 2.46 26.74 17.00
C GLN A 87 1.81 25.82 15.97
N LEU A 88 1.40 26.34 14.82
CA LEU A 88 0.97 25.50 13.70
C LEU A 88 2.19 24.85 13.03
N THR A 89 2.06 23.59 12.66
CA THR A 89 2.97 22.94 11.69
C THR A 89 2.56 23.31 10.28
N ILE A 90 3.38 22.94 9.28
CA ILE A 90 3.02 23.06 7.87
C ILE A 90 1.73 22.27 7.56
N ALA A 91 1.54 21.12 8.20
CA ALA A 91 0.28 20.38 8.11
C ALA A 91 -0.91 21.16 8.70
N GLY A 92 -0.75 21.80 9.87
CA GLY A 92 -1.80 22.63 10.47
C GLY A 92 -2.14 23.87 9.65
N MET A 93 -1.11 24.57 9.14
CA MET A 93 -1.29 25.73 8.26
C MET A 93 -2.03 25.38 6.97
N ALA A 94 -1.87 24.16 6.45
CA ALA A 94 -2.54 23.73 5.22
C ALA A 94 -4.08 23.66 5.34
N HIS A 95 -4.62 23.60 6.57
CA HIS A 95 -6.07 23.68 6.82
C HIS A 95 -6.62 25.10 6.79
N LEU A 96 -5.75 26.11 6.81
CA LEU A 96 -6.14 27.52 6.87
C LEU A 96 -5.84 28.21 5.53
N PRO A 97 -6.86 28.64 4.76
CA PRO A 97 -6.65 29.29 3.46
C PRO A 97 -5.74 30.53 3.53
N SER A 98 -5.80 31.27 4.63
CA SER A 98 -4.96 32.44 4.90
C SER A 98 -3.47 32.12 5.00
N PHE A 99 -3.10 30.87 5.32
CA PHE A 99 -1.71 30.43 5.45
C PHE A 99 -1.16 29.77 4.18
N LYS A 100 -1.96 29.64 3.12
CA LYS A 100 -1.49 29.06 1.84
C LYS A 100 -0.17 29.69 1.35
N PRO A 101 0.03 31.03 1.37
CA PRO A 101 1.29 31.63 0.94
C PRO A 101 2.50 31.19 1.78
N ALA A 102 2.33 30.98 3.09
CA ALA A 102 3.39 30.53 3.98
C ALA A 102 3.75 29.05 3.72
N VAL A 103 2.75 28.20 3.47
CA VAL A 103 2.95 26.80 3.07
C VAL A 103 3.70 26.72 1.73
N ASP A 104 3.25 27.47 0.72
CA ASP A 104 3.90 27.51 -0.59
C ASP A 104 5.36 28.00 -0.48
N MET A 105 5.61 29.03 0.33
CA MET A 105 6.95 29.52 0.63
C MET A 105 7.84 28.41 1.22
N PHE A 106 7.34 27.70 2.24
CA PHE A 106 8.08 26.61 2.87
C PHE A 106 8.43 25.50 1.87
N ILE A 107 7.48 25.05 1.05
CA ILE A 107 7.71 24.02 0.02
C ILE A 107 8.76 24.47 -0.99
N ARG A 108 8.70 25.71 -1.46
CA ARG A 108 9.72 26.27 -2.37
C ARG A 108 11.10 26.28 -1.72
N PHE A 109 11.17 26.64 -0.44
CA PHE A 109 12.42 26.67 0.31
C PHE A 109 13.02 25.26 0.50
N VAL A 110 12.21 24.29 0.93
CA VAL A 110 12.63 22.88 1.08
C VAL A 110 13.15 22.31 -0.23
N ASN A 111 12.46 22.57 -1.35
CA ASN A 111 12.94 22.16 -2.67
C ASN A 111 14.31 22.75 -3.01
N ALA A 112 14.52 24.05 -2.78
CA ALA A 112 15.78 24.70 -3.07
C ALA A 112 16.94 24.14 -2.21
N LEU A 113 16.68 23.88 -0.92
CA LEU A 113 17.63 23.21 -0.05
C LEU A 113 17.98 21.80 -0.55
N ALA A 114 16.96 21.03 -0.97
CA ALA A 114 17.13 19.67 -1.49
C ALA A 114 17.95 19.66 -2.79
N GLU A 115 17.68 20.59 -3.70
CA GLU A 115 18.42 20.75 -4.96
C GLU A 115 19.88 21.12 -4.72
N ARG A 116 20.15 22.12 -3.86
CA ARG A 116 21.53 22.50 -3.52
C ARG A 116 22.32 21.35 -2.90
N ARG A 117 21.68 20.56 -2.03
CA ARG A 117 22.31 19.36 -1.44
C ARG A 117 22.53 18.24 -2.46
N ALA A 118 21.72 18.16 -3.50
CA ALA A 118 21.87 17.18 -4.58
C ALA A 118 22.98 17.60 -5.56
N ALA A 119 23.09 18.90 -5.86
CA ALA A 119 24.06 19.47 -6.78
C ALA A 119 25.48 19.64 -6.19
N ALA A 120 25.63 19.52 -4.87
CA ALA A 120 26.93 19.68 -4.23
C ALA A 120 27.95 18.63 -4.72
N PRO A 121 29.20 19.04 -5.03
CA PRO A 121 30.21 18.16 -5.62
C PRO A 121 30.85 17.26 -4.55
N PHE A 122 30.20 16.14 -4.20
CA PHE A 122 30.74 15.22 -3.19
C PHE A 122 31.97 14.46 -3.68
N GLU A 123 33.02 14.46 -2.87
CA GLU A 123 34.26 13.73 -3.14
C GLU A 123 34.40 12.52 -2.18
N PRO A 124 34.85 11.35 -2.65
CA PRO A 124 34.94 10.13 -1.81
C PRO A 124 35.85 10.26 -0.58
N GLY A 125 36.86 11.14 -0.63
CA GLY A 125 37.87 11.30 0.41
C GLY A 125 37.65 12.48 1.36
N GLN A 126 36.62 13.30 1.16
CA GLN A 126 36.43 14.55 1.92
C GLN A 126 34.99 14.72 2.41
N VAL A 127 34.85 15.12 3.67
CA VAL A 127 33.56 15.53 4.22
C VAL A 127 33.23 16.93 3.71
N ILE A 128 32.25 17.02 2.81
CA ILE A 128 31.77 18.30 2.27
C ILE A 128 30.51 18.73 2.99
N LYS A 129 30.63 19.82 3.76
CA LYS A 129 29.50 20.51 4.39
C LYS A 129 28.90 21.47 3.37
N VAL A 130 27.62 21.25 3.07
CA VAL A 130 26.84 22.20 2.25
C VAL A 130 26.24 23.19 3.23
N GLU A 131 26.75 24.41 3.25
CA GLU A 131 26.25 25.48 4.11
C GLU A 131 25.52 26.51 3.25
N ILE A 132 24.33 26.89 3.70
CA ILE A 132 23.44 27.82 3.00
C ILE A 132 23.14 28.98 3.93
N VAL A 133 23.41 30.20 3.48
CA VAL A 133 22.99 31.40 4.20
C VAL A 133 21.50 31.63 3.93
N GLY A 134 20.68 31.57 4.98
CA GLY A 134 19.22 31.59 4.87
C GLY A 134 18.67 32.82 4.16
N PRO A 135 19.01 34.05 4.61
CA PRO A 135 18.57 35.29 3.96
C PRO A 135 18.94 35.38 2.47
N ASP A 136 20.10 34.87 2.07
CA ASP A 136 20.54 34.88 0.67
C ASP A 136 19.67 33.95 -0.19
N LEU A 137 19.33 32.77 0.33
CA LEU A 137 18.41 31.85 -0.35
C LEU A 137 16.98 32.40 -0.39
N VAL A 138 16.50 33.02 0.70
CA VAL A 138 15.21 33.73 0.70
C VAL A 138 15.19 34.80 -0.39
N ALA A 139 16.30 35.54 -0.55
CA ALA A 139 16.39 36.58 -1.54
C ALA A 139 16.42 36.06 -2.98
N GLU A 140 17.21 35.00 -3.23
CA GLU A 140 17.29 34.31 -4.52
C GLU A 140 15.93 33.75 -4.97
N LEU A 141 15.15 33.22 -4.03
CA LEU A 141 13.82 32.70 -4.31
C LEU A 141 12.74 33.79 -4.41
N GLY A 142 13.07 35.06 -4.15
CA GLY A 142 12.07 36.15 -4.15
C GLY A 142 11.01 35.95 -3.05
N LEU A 143 11.42 35.50 -1.86
CA LEU A 143 10.53 35.17 -0.73
C LEU A 143 10.57 36.24 0.38
N GLN A 144 11.20 37.38 0.16
CA GLN A 144 11.41 38.40 1.20
C GLN A 144 10.08 38.96 1.73
N ASP A 145 9.11 39.14 0.85
CA ASP A 145 7.78 39.69 1.16
C ASP A 145 6.74 38.60 1.43
N ALA A 146 7.16 37.33 1.48
CA ALA A 146 6.25 36.23 1.74
C ALA A 146 5.72 36.29 3.19
N MET A 147 4.47 35.87 3.36
CA MET A 147 3.83 35.80 4.67
C MET A 147 4.68 34.94 5.62
N LEU A 148 5.04 35.50 6.77
CA LEU A 148 5.87 34.84 7.79
C LEU A 148 7.29 34.45 7.31
N ALA A 149 7.86 35.12 6.31
CA ALA A 149 9.23 34.87 5.86
C ALA A 149 10.26 34.98 6.99
N GLY A 150 10.08 35.91 7.92
CA GLY A 150 10.93 36.05 9.12
C GLY A 150 10.86 34.86 10.08
N TRP A 151 9.83 34.01 9.98
CA TRP A 151 9.63 32.84 10.83
C TRP A 151 10.15 31.55 10.20
N LEU A 152 10.76 31.62 9.03
CA LEU A 152 11.31 30.45 8.36
C LEU A 152 12.24 29.61 9.25
N PRO A 153 13.12 30.19 10.10
CA PRO A 153 13.90 29.39 11.05
C PRO A 153 13.04 28.58 12.04
N ILE A 154 11.91 29.14 12.48
CA ILE A 154 10.96 28.47 13.39
C ILE A 154 10.30 27.30 12.68
N PHE A 155 9.88 27.48 11.41
CA PHE A 155 9.32 26.40 10.61
C PHE A 155 10.34 25.30 10.35
N LEU A 156 11.57 25.66 9.98
CA LEU A 156 12.63 24.68 9.70
C LEU A 156 12.97 23.82 10.93
N ASN A 157 13.01 24.42 12.11
CA ASN A 157 13.20 23.69 13.37
C ASN A 157 11.96 22.93 13.83
N GLY A 158 10.80 23.23 13.24
CA GLY A 158 9.51 22.63 13.58
C GLY A 158 9.06 21.49 12.71
N GLU A 159 9.69 21.31 11.57
CA GLU A 159 9.33 20.30 10.59
C GLU A 159 10.35 19.16 10.56
N PRO A 160 9.90 17.89 10.66
CA PRO A 160 10.80 16.73 10.65
C PRO A 160 11.76 16.71 9.47
N ALA A 161 11.29 17.14 8.29
CA ALA A 161 12.10 17.20 7.07
C ALA A 161 13.32 18.12 7.19
N THR A 162 13.32 19.06 8.14
CA THR A 162 14.34 20.11 8.27
C THR A 162 14.94 20.23 9.66
N PHE A 163 14.62 19.30 10.56
CA PHE A 163 15.19 19.22 11.89
C PHE A 163 16.73 19.28 11.87
N HIS A 164 17.28 19.99 12.85
CA HIS A 164 18.70 20.14 13.12
C HIS A 164 19.54 20.81 12.02
N GLY A 165 18.91 21.32 10.96
CA GLY A 165 19.64 21.97 9.87
C GLY A 165 19.93 23.44 10.12
N ALA A 166 19.07 24.17 10.82
CA ALA A 166 19.22 25.62 11.03
C ALA A 166 20.14 25.93 12.22
N GLN A 167 21.11 26.82 12.02
CA GLN A 167 21.99 27.35 13.06
C GLN A 167 21.99 28.88 13.01
N PRO A 168 21.91 29.56 14.17
CA PRO A 168 21.99 31.01 14.21
C PRO A 168 23.39 31.49 13.79
N LEU A 169 23.44 32.56 12.99
CA LEU A 169 24.66 33.25 12.56
C LEU A 169 24.53 34.74 12.93
N GLY A 170 24.48 35.05 14.23
CA GLY A 170 24.22 36.40 14.76
C GLY A 170 22.73 36.77 14.82
N GLU A 171 22.42 38.05 15.03
CA GLU A 171 21.05 38.50 15.38
C GLU A 171 20.00 38.34 14.27
N ARG A 172 20.41 38.35 13.00
CA ARG A 172 19.49 38.36 11.84
C ARG A 172 19.88 37.45 10.69
N ARG A 173 21.00 36.73 10.83
CA ARG A 173 21.42 35.73 9.86
C ARG A 173 21.40 34.37 10.53
N TRP A 174 21.13 33.38 9.73
CA TRP A 174 21.17 31.98 10.11
C TRP A 174 21.72 31.22 8.92
N THR A 175 22.48 30.18 9.21
CA THR A 175 22.92 29.23 8.19
C THR A 175 22.10 27.97 8.33
N TYR A 176 22.02 27.24 7.24
CA TYR A 176 21.36 25.96 7.18
C TYR A 176 22.29 24.96 6.56
N GLN A 177 22.46 23.81 7.22
CA GLN A 177 23.22 22.69 6.71
C GLN A 177 22.25 21.57 6.32
N PRO A 178 21.89 21.41 5.03
CA PRO A 178 20.99 20.36 4.60
C PRO A 178 21.53 18.97 4.91
N ALA A 179 20.76 18.21 5.67
CA ALA A 179 21.02 16.79 5.88
C ALA A 179 20.85 15.99 4.58
N SER A 180 21.46 14.81 4.50
CA SER A 180 21.39 13.93 3.33
C SER A 180 19.96 13.48 3.00
N PHE A 181 19.11 13.31 4.01
CA PHE A 181 17.73 12.87 3.82
C PHE A 181 16.84 13.90 3.13
N LEU A 182 17.23 15.18 3.13
CA LEU A 182 16.47 16.26 2.48
C LEU A 182 16.29 16.02 0.97
N ARG A 183 17.20 15.25 0.35
CA ARG A 183 17.09 14.83 -1.07
C ARG A 183 15.77 14.13 -1.40
N ARG A 184 15.11 13.50 -0.42
CA ARG A 184 13.81 12.84 -0.61
C ARG A 184 12.68 13.82 -0.94
N PHE A 185 12.83 15.07 -0.51
CA PHE A 185 11.87 16.15 -0.75
C PHE A 185 12.16 16.95 -2.02
N ARG A 186 13.05 16.47 -2.89
CA ARG A 186 13.34 17.11 -4.17
C ARG A 186 12.14 17.00 -5.12
N GLY A 187 11.77 18.11 -5.73
CA GLY A 187 10.65 18.17 -6.68
C GLY A 187 9.30 17.92 -6.01
N VAL A 188 9.16 18.28 -4.73
CA VAL A 188 7.86 18.26 -4.05
C VAL A 188 6.99 19.36 -4.64
N GLY A 189 5.84 18.99 -5.19
CA GLY A 189 4.98 19.93 -5.92
C GLY A 189 4.06 20.75 -5.02
N ASP A 190 3.58 20.14 -3.94
CA ASP A 190 2.60 20.72 -3.03
C ASP A 190 2.74 20.14 -1.61
N VAL A 191 1.86 20.59 -0.70
CA VAL A 191 1.85 20.13 0.69
C VAL A 191 1.42 18.66 0.85
N ASN A 192 0.59 18.13 -0.05
CA ASN A 192 0.18 16.73 0.02
C ASN A 192 1.35 15.80 -0.31
N ASP A 193 2.09 16.11 -1.38
CA ASP A 193 3.31 15.40 -1.76
C ASP A 193 4.37 15.51 -0.66
N TYR A 194 4.54 16.71 -0.07
CA TYR A 194 5.44 16.92 1.07
C TYR A 194 5.13 15.97 2.24
N LEU A 195 3.88 15.97 2.71
CA LEU A 195 3.46 15.19 3.86
C LEU A 195 3.48 13.68 3.57
N THR A 196 3.10 13.27 2.36
CA THR A 196 3.19 11.86 1.92
C THR A 196 4.63 11.36 2.00
N ARG A 197 5.59 12.12 1.46
CA ARG A 197 7.02 11.73 1.51
C ARG A 197 7.58 11.79 2.91
N MET A 198 7.16 12.77 3.72
CA MET A 198 7.54 12.88 5.12
C MET A 198 7.05 11.68 5.93
N ARG A 199 5.78 11.28 5.77
CA ARG A 199 5.19 10.11 6.42
C ARG A 199 5.93 8.84 6.05
N ALA A 200 6.18 8.60 4.76
CA ALA A 200 6.92 7.43 4.30
C ALA A 200 8.36 7.35 4.87
N TRP A 201 8.95 8.49 5.21
CA TRP A 201 10.26 8.55 5.86
C TRP A 201 10.20 8.33 7.37
N ILE A 202 9.24 8.94 8.07
CA ILE A 202 9.08 8.84 9.52
C ILE A 202 8.53 7.46 9.92
N MET A 203 7.57 6.96 9.16
CA MET A 203 6.97 5.64 9.27
C MET A 203 7.28 4.87 8.00
N PRO A 204 8.49 4.31 7.86
CA PRO A 204 8.73 3.32 6.83
C PRO A 204 7.65 2.25 6.94
N PRO A 205 7.07 1.79 5.81
CA PRO A 205 6.11 0.70 5.86
C PRO A 205 6.72 -0.45 6.66
N GLU A 206 5.95 -1.02 7.59
CA GLU A 206 6.45 -2.12 8.40
C GLU A 206 7.03 -3.18 7.48
N PRO A 207 8.25 -3.69 7.77
CA PRO A 207 8.79 -4.80 7.01
C PRO A 207 7.75 -5.90 7.07
N VAL A 208 7.30 -6.33 5.89
CA VAL A 208 6.27 -7.36 5.76
C VAL A 208 6.69 -8.53 6.67
N PRO A 209 5.84 -8.93 7.64
CA PRO A 209 6.23 -9.93 8.62
C PRO A 209 6.88 -11.10 7.92
N LEU A 210 8.03 -11.55 8.44
CA LEU A 210 8.67 -12.73 7.87
C LEU A 210 7.59 -13.82 7.76
N PRO A 211 7.40 -14.40 6.57
CA PRO A 211 6.37 -15.40 6.37
C PRO A 211 6.54 -16.45 7.46
N GLN A 212 5.47 -16.67 8.25
CA GLN A 212 5.42 -17.76 9.21
C GLN A 212 5.91 -19.03 8.51
N SER A 213 6.66 -19.90 9.21
CA SER A 213 7.23 -21.10 8.58
C SER A 213 6.13 -21.87 7.86
N VAL A 214 6.09 -21.70 6.54
CA VAL A 214 5.07 -22.33 5.72
C VAL A 214 5.41 -23.81 5.70
N SER A 215 4.44 -24.66 6.00
CA SER A 215 4.61 -26.10 5.75
C SER A 215 5.11 -26.28 4.31
N PRO A 216 6.13 -27.11 4.04
CA PRO A 216 6.61 -27.33 2.66
C PRO A 216 5.48 -27.72 1.70
N LEU A 217 4.44 -28.40 2.20
CA LEU A 217 3.27 -28.80 1.43
C LEU A 217 2.10 -27.79 1.49
N GLY A 218 2.24 -26.70 2.24
CA GLY A 218 1.16 -25.73 2.49
C GLY A 218 0.58 -25.13 1.22
N LEU A 219 1.43 -24.81 0.24
CA LEU A 219 0.98 -24.25 -1.03
C LEU A 219 0.18 -25.27 -1.87
N VAL A 220 0.63 -26.53 -1.91
CA VAL A 220 -0.09 -27.60 -2.61
C VAL A 220 -1.43 -27.89 -1.91
N ALA A 221 -1.43 -27.92 -0.57
CA ALA A 221 -2.64 -28.13 0.22
C ALA A 221 -3.66 -27.00 0.04
N ALA A 222 -3.21 -25.73 -0.02
CA ALA A 222 -4.10 -24.58 -0.24
C ALA A 222 -4.82 -24.66 -1.60
N PHE A 223 -4.12 -25.10 -2.65
CA PHE A 223 -4.73 -25.37 -3.95
C PHE A 223 -5.79 -26.48 -3.88
N ASP A 224 -5.47 -27.59 -3.22
CA ASP A 224 -6.39 -28.73 -3.05
C ASP A 224 -7.64 -28.34 -2.26
N TYR A 225 -7.47 -27.63 -1.13
CA TYR A 225 -8.60 -27.17 -0.31
C TYR A 225 -9.52 -26.21 -1.07
N LEU A 226 -8.96 -25.29 -1.87
CA LEU A 226 -9.77 -24.42 -2.71
C LEU A 226 -10.51 -25.21 -3.80
N ASP A 227 -9.86 -26.19 -4.45
CA ASP A 227 -10.48 -27.04 -5.47
C ASP A 227 -11.65 -27.86 -4.90
N VAL A 228 -11.47 -28.45 -3.71
CA VAL A 228 -12.52 -29.21 -3.01
C VAL A 228 -13.71 -28.32 -2.69
N VAL A 229 -13.49 -27.15 -2.08
CA VAL A 229 -14.56 -26.20 -1.77
C VAL A 229 -15.26 -25.76 -3.04
N TRP A 230 -14.52 -25.49 -4.10
CA TRP A 230 -15.09 -25.13 -5.39
C TRP A 230 -15.95 -26.24 -5.98
N GLN A 231 -15.47 -27.48 -5.94
CA GLN A 231 -16.21 -28.64 -6.42
C GLN A 231 -17.50 -28.86 -5.63
N LEU A 232 -17.49 -28.65 -4.32
CA LEU A 232 -18.69 -28.72 -3.48
C LEU A 232 -19.69 -27.62 -3.83
N LYS A 233 -19.22 -26.40 -4.12
CA LYS A 233 -20.09 -25.27 -4.44
C LYS A 233 -20.63 -25.28 -5.86
N PHE A 234 -19.82 -25.70 -6.83
CA PHE A 234 -20.14 -25.56 -8.26
C PHE A 234 -20.26 -26.88 -9.01
N GLY A 235 -20.01 -28.02 -8.37
CA GLY A 235 -20.16 -29.35 -8.96
C GLY A 235 -19.09 -29.73 -10.00
N ARG A 236 -18.00 -28.97 -10.08
CA ARG A 236 -16.88 -29.19 -11.02
C ARG A 236 -15.57 -28.76 -10.39
N LYS A 237 -14.45 -29.27 -10.89
CA LYS A 237 -13.13 -28.84 -10.43
C LYS A 237 -12.82 -27.41 -10.85
N LEU A 238 -12.10 -26.69 -10.00
CA LEU A 238 -11.42 -25.46 -10.33
C LEU A 238 -10.04 -25.77 -10.92
N LEU A 239 -9.31 -26.73 -10.35
CA LEU A 239 -7.89 -26.92 -10.63
C LEU A 239 -7.65 -28.17 -11.47
N HIS A 240 -7.03 -27.97 -12.62
CA HIS A 240 -6.45 -29.02 -13.44
C HIS A 240 -4.93 -29.00 -13.25
N VAL A 241 -4.42 -29.91 -12.40
CA VAL A 241 -2.99 -30.02 -12.12
C VAL A 241 -2.25 -30.44 -13.40
N PRO A 242 -1.32 -29.61 -13.92
CA PRO A 242 -0.66 -29.88 -15.20
C PRO A 242 0.25 -31.12 -15.14
N SER A 243 0.99 -31.29 -14.04
CA SER A 243 1.69 -32.55 -13.72
C SER A 243 1.99 -32.64 -12.22
N ALA A 244 2.12 -33.87 -11.71
CA ALA A 244 2.50 -34.10 -10.31
C ALA A 244 3.88 -33.52 -9.98
N GLU A 245 4.80 -33.55 -10.94
CA GLU A 245 6.13 -32.95 -10.81
C GLU A 245 6.05 -31.43 -10.58
N ARG A 246 5.18 -30.72 -11.32
CA ARG A 246 5.02 -29.26 -11.18
C ARG A 246 4.43 -28.90 -9.82
N ALA A 247 3.48 -29.69 -9.33
CA ALA A 247 2.94 -29.52 -7.98
C ALA A 247 4.02 -29.79 -6.92
N ALA A 248 4.80 -30.88 -7.04
CA ALA A 248 5.86 -31.23 -6.11
C ALA A 248 6.97 -30.17 -6.04
N ARG A 249 7.31 -29.54 -7.18
CA ARG A 249 8.31 -28.45 -7.22
C ARG A 249 7.93 -27.29 -6.30
N LEU A 250 6.64 -27.02 -6.08
CA LEU A 250 6.21 -25.93 -5.19
C LEU A 250 6.62 -26.11 -3.72
N ALA A 251 6.96 -27.35 -3.32
CA ALA A 251 7.40 -27.66 -1.96
C ALA A 251 8.91 -27.58 -1.76
N ILE A 252 9.69 -27.49 -2.84
CA ILE A 252 11.15 -27.56 -2.79
C ILE A 252 11.71 -26.14 -2.55
N PRO A 253 12.60 -25.96 -1.54
CA PRO A 253 13.23 -24.67 -1.28
C PRO A 253 14.08 -24.19 -2.47
N VAL A 254 14.48 -22.92 -2.42
CA VAL A 254 15.37 -22.30 -3.42
C VAL A 254 16.53 -21.62 -2.70
N ALA A 255 17.67 -21.58 -3.36
CA ALA A 255 18.86 -20.86 -2.94
C ALA A 255 19.34 -19.87 -4.04
N THR A 256 18.98 -20.10 -5.30
CA THR A 256 19.48 -19.31 -6.44
C THR A 256 18.35 -18.61 -7.21
N ALA A 257 18.73 -17.63 -8.03
CA ALA A 257 17.82 -16.93 -8.94
C ALA A 257 17.13 -17.89 -9.92
N GLU A 258 17.89 -18.81 -10.52
CA GLU A 258 17.37 -19.79 -11.48
C GLU A 258 16.36 -20.73 -10.83
N GLU A 259 16.63 -21.19 -9.61
CA GLU A 259 15.70 -22.01 -8.85
C GLU A 259 14.42 -21.23 -8.53
N PHE A 260 14.53 -19.98 -8.10
CA PHE A 260 13.40 -19.09 -7.86
C PHE A 260 12.52 -18.91 -9.10
N ASP A 261 13.12 -18.62 -10.26
CA ASP A 261 12.42 -18.48 -11.54
C ASP A 261 11.74 -19.78 -11.98
N ASN A 262 12.39 -20.92 -11.74
CA ASN A 262 11.82 -22.25 -12.00
C ASN A 262 10.59 -22.51 -11.12
N ARG A 263 10.62 -22.10 -9.83
CA ARG A 263 9.47 -22.20 -8.93
C ARG A 263 8.33 -21.27 -9.31
N LEU A 264 8.62 -20.01 -9.64
CA LEU A 264 7.63 -19.06 -10.16
C LEU A 264 6.98 -19.57 -11.45
N SER A 265 7.77 -20.21 -12.31
CA SER A 265 7.26 -20.84 -13.53
C SER A 265 6.31 -22.00 -13.22
N ALA A 266 6.69 -22.91 -12.30
CA ALA A 266 5.82 -24.01 -11.87
C ALA A 266 4.51 -23.50 -11.25
N LEU A 267 4.60 -22.46 -10.41
CA LEU A 267 3.44 -21.82 -9.80
C LEU A 267 2.53 -21.16 -10.84
N GLY A 268 3.11 -20.44 -11.80
CA GLY A 268 2.35 -19.85 -12.89
C GLY A 268 1.62 -20.90 -13.74
N GLU A 269 2.19 -22.09 -13.95
CA GLU A 269 1.49 -23.19 -14.63
C GLU A 269 0.36 -23.77 -13.77
N MET A 270 0.52 -23.86 -12.45
CA MET A 270 -0.58 -24.24 -11.55
C MET A 270 -1.74 -23.25 -11.61
N LEU A 271 -1.46 -21.94 -11.61
CA LEU A 271 -2.47 -20.89 -11.76
C LEU A 271 -3.16 -20.93 -13.13
N LYS A 272 -2.44 -21.27 -14.20
CA LYS A 272 -3.03 -21.50 -15.53
C LYS A 272 -3.94 -22.73 -15.60
N GLY A 273 -3.76 -23.69 -14.69
CA GLY A 273 -4.64 -24.84 -14.56
C GLY A 273 -6.00 -24.52 -13.95
N MET A 274 -6.23 -23.29 -13.47
CA MET A 274 -7.50 -22.90 -12.86
C MET A 274 -8.58 -22.57 -13.92
N ASP A 275 -9.68 -23.31 -13.90
CA ASP A 275 -10.87 -23.10 -14.72
C ASP A 275 -12.09 -22.67 -13.88
N ALA A 276 -12.29 -21.37 -13.79
CA ALA A 276 -13.39 -20.78 -13.04
C ALA A 276 -14.70 -20.67 -13.84
N ALA A 277 -14.70 -20.73 -15.18
CA ALA A 277 -15.89 -20.39 -15.98
C ALA A 277 -15.82 -20.87 -17.45
N PRO A 278 -16.95 -21.38 -18.00
CA PRO A 278 -17.05 -21.73 -19.42
C PRO A 278 -17.27 -20.51 -20.35
N GLU A 279 -17.38 -19.29 -19.82
CA GLU A 279 -17.64 -18.10 -20.64
C GLU A 279 -16.43 -17.76 -21.53
N GLU A 280 -16.67 -17.74 -22.85
CA GLU A 280 -15.74 -17.33 -23.89
C GLU A 280 -15.52 -15.80 -23.84
N GLY A 281 -14.28 -15.35 -24.05
CA GLY A 281 -14.01 -13.92 -24.30
C GLY A 281 -12.68 -13.39 -23.78
N ASP A 282 -12.19 -13.86 -22.63
CA ASP A 282 -10.92 -13.36 -22.05
C ASP A 282 -9.78 -14.36 -22.12
N ARG A 283 -8.55 -13.87 -22.36
CA ARG A 283 -7.33 -14.70 -22.38
C ARG A 283 -6.72 -14.91 -20.99
N PHE A 284 -7.09 -14.11 -19.99
CA PHE A 284 -6.48 -14.14 -18.65
C PHE A 284 -7.40 -14.78 -17.60
N LEU A 285 -7.02 -15.96 -17.10
CA LEU A 285 -7.85 -16.79 -16.22
C LEU A 285 -8.19 -16.14 -14.88
N LEU A 286 -7.24 -15.43 -14.26
CA LEU A 286 -7.49 -14.71 -12.99
C LEU A 286 -8.53 -13.58 -13.15
N VAL A 287 -8.58 -12.94 -14.32
CA VAL A 287 -9.61 -11.94 -14.64
C VAL A 287 -10.98 -12.61 -14.77
N LYS A 288 -11.05 -13.80 -15.37
CA LYS A 288 -12.28 -14.60 -15.43
C LYS A 288 -12.75 -15.00 -14.03
N LEU A 289 -11.85 -15.49 -13.18
CA LEU A 289 -12.15 -15.85 -11.80
C LEU A 289 -12.73 -14.66 -11.04
N ARG A 290 -12.06 -13.50 -11.10
CA ARG A 290 -12.53 -12.25 -10.48
C ARG A 290 -13.92 -11.88 -10.96
N ARG A 291 -14.16 -11.86 -12.27
CA ARG A 291 -15.48 -11.54 -12.83
C ARG A 291 -16.55 -12.54 -12.40
N TYR A 292 -16.24 -13.83 -12.44
CA TYR A 292 -17.16 -14.90 -12.10
C TYR A 292 -17.60 -14.81 -10.64
N LEU A 293 -16.65 -14.57 -9.73
CA LEU A 293 -16.90 -14.40 -8.30
C LEU A 293 -17.58 -13.06 -8.01
N SER A 294 -17.22 -11.97 -8.69
CA SER A 294 -17.86 -10.67 -8.47
C SER A 294 -19.36 -10.68 -8.73
N ARG A 295 -19.85 -11.53 -9.63
CA ARG A 295 -21.30 -11.68 -9.91
C ARG A 295 -22.04 -12.52 -8.87
N ARG A 296 -21.34 -13.24 -7.98
CA ARG A 296 -21.92 -14.23 -7.07
C ARG A 296 -21.70 -13.92 -5.59
N LEU A 297 -20.57 -13.30 -5.26
CA LEU A 297 -20.25 -12.89 -3.90
C LEU A 297 -21.01 -11.62 -3.52
N ALA A 298 -21.36 -11.52 -2.24
CA ALA A 298 -21.93 -10.30 -1.67
C ALA A 298 -20.94 -9.12 -1.80
N THR A 299 -21.46 -7.89 -1.80
CA THR A 299 -20.65 -6.67 -1.96
C THR A 299 -19.54 -6.56 -0.91
N GLU A 300 -19.82 -6.99 0.33
CA GLU A 300 -18.88 -7.01 1.46
C GLU A 300 -17.69 -7.96 1.27
N SER A 301 -17.85 -9.05 0.53
CA SER A 301 -16.79 -10.02 0.19
C SER A 301 -15.90 -9.54 -0.97
N GLN A 302 -16.31 -8.51 -1.71
CA GLN A 302 -15.61 -8.08 -2.92
C GLN A 302 -14.21 -7.51 -2.65
N PRO A 303 -13.93 -6.75 -1.57
CA PRO A 303 -12.59 -6.27 -1.27
C PRO A 303 -11.61 -7.42 -1.03
N ALA A 304 -11.96 -8.38 -0.15
CA ALA A 304 -11.12 -9.53 0.18
C ALA A 304 -10.82 -10.40 -1.06
N MET A 305 -11.85 -10.70 -1.87
CA MET A 305 -11.68 -11.43 -3.13
C MET A 305 -10.76 -10.69 -4.10
N ARG A 306 -10.91 -9.36 -4.26
CA ARG A 306 -10.07 -8.56 -5.15
C ARG A 306 -8.62 -8.58 -4.72
N THR A 307 -8.34 -8.32 -3.44
CA THR A 307 -6.99 -8.39 -2.88
C THR A 307 -6.35 -9.76 -3.12
N ALA A 308 -7.09 -10.85 -2.87
CA ALA A 308 -6.57 -12.19 -3.11
C ALA A 308 -6.24 -12.45 -4.58
N VAL A 309 -7.10 -12.05 -5.52
CA VAL A 309 -6.82 -12.21 -6.96
C VAL A 309 -5.65 -11.33 -7.41
N ASP A 310 -5.53 -10.11 -6.89
CA ASP A 310 -4.46 -9.18 -7.23
C ASP A 310 -3.09 -9.72 -6.76
N ILE A 311 -3.01 -10.38 -5.60
CA ILE A 311 -1.82 -11.12 -5.16
C ILE A 311 -1.41 -12.19 -6.17
N LEU A 312 -2.36 -13.03 -6.64
CA LEU A 312 -2.08 -14.07 -7.65
C LEU A 312 -1.63 -13.46 -8.99
N PHE A 313 -2.15 -12.28 -9.32
CA PHE A 313 -1.77 -11.53 -10.52
C PHE A 313 -0.33 -11.00 -10.41
N HIS A 314 0.05 -10.42 -9.27
CA HIS A 314 1.43 -9.95 -9.05
C HIS A 314 2.46 -11.06 -9.15
N VAL A 315 2.16 -12.27 -8.66
CA VAL A 315 3.05 -13.44 -8.84
C VAL A 315 3.25 -13.77 -10.32
N THR A 316 2.18 -13.68 -11.12
CA THR A 316 2.25 -13.89 -12.57
C THR A 316 3.08 -12.80 -13.25
N GLN A 317 2.98 -11.54 -12.80
CA GLN A 317 3.79 -10.44 -13.29
C GLN A 317 5.28 -10.61 -12.96
N ILE A 318 5.63 -11.02 -11.74
CA ILE A 318 7.03 -11.30 -11.37
C ILE A 318 7.61 -12.37 -12.29
N ARG A 319 6.90 -13.48 -12.51
CA ARG A 319 7.31 -14.52 -13.45
C ARG A 319 7.59 -13.94 -14.85
N ASN A 320 6.65 -13.18 -15.39
CA ASN A 320 6.78 -12.62 -16.74
C ASN A 320 7.96 -11.64 -16.83
N SER A 321 8.25 -10.92 -15.74
CA SER A 321 9.35 -9.97 -15.70
C SER A 321 10.74 -10.61 -15.77
N GLY A 322 10.92 -11.80 -15.17
CA GLY A 322 12.16 -12.57 -15.28
C GLY A 322 12.43 -13.14 -16.68
N GLN A 323 11.39 -13.26 -17.52
CA GLN A 323 11.48 -13.86 -18.86
C GLN A 323 11.73 -12.85 -19.98
N HIS A 324 11.61 -11.54 -19.70
CA HIS A 324 11.72 -10.49 -20.70
C HIS A 324 12.60 -9.35 -20.20
N ALA A 325 13.73 -9.10 -20.87
CA ALA A 325 14.70 -8.06 -20.49
C ALA A 325 14.11 -6.62 -20.41
N GLY A 326 12.94 -6.38 -21.00
CA GLY A 326 12.23 -5.09 -20.96
C GLY A 326 11.22 -4.92 -19.83
N ALA A 327 10.99 -5.94 -18.98
CA ALA A 327 9.89 -5.95 -18.00
C ALA A 327 10.33 -5.59 -16.55
N ALA A 328 11.46 -4.87 -16.42
CA ALA A 328 11.95 -4.36 -15.15
C ALA A 328 10.97 -3.40 -14.42
N PRO A 329 10.17 -2.54 -15.12
CA PRO A 329 9.17 -1.70 -14.46
C PRO A 329 8.05 -2.49 -13.77
N GLU A 330 7.61 -3.60 -14.38
CA GLU A 330 6.59 -4.49 -13.83
C GLU A 330 7.12 -5.22 -12.59
N ALA A 331 8.37 -5.68 -12.62
CA ALA A 331 9.04 -6.27 -11.45
C ALA A 331 9.14 -5.28 -10.28
N ALA A 332 9.53 -4.04 -10.58
CA ALA A 332 9.68 -2.97 -9.60
C ALA A 332 8.35 -2.58 -8.92
N THR A 333 7.21 -2.93 -9.52
CA THR A 333 5.88 -2.71 -8.92
C THR A 333 5.36 -3.96 -8.22
N ALA A 334 5.49 -5.14 -8.85
CA ALA A 334 4.90 -6.39 -8.35
C ALA A 334 5.65 -6.98 -7.14
N LEU A 335 6.98 -6.81 -7.07
CA LEU A 335 7.77 -7.28 -5.92
C LEU A 335 7.40 -6.54 -4.63
N PRO A 336 7.38 -5.18 -4.59
CA PRO A 336 6.92 -4.46 -3.39
C PRO A 336 5.48 -4.78 -3.00
N ALA A 337 4.58 -5.00 -3.97
CA ALA A 337 3.20 -5.40 -3.69
C ALA A 337 3.08 -6.75 -2.96
N LEU A 338 4.09 -7.63 -3.09
CA LEU A 338 4.19 -8.90 -2.37
C LEU A 338 5.09 -8.81 -1.12
N GLY A 339 5.58 -7.61 -0.78
CA GLY A 339 6.46 -7.40 0.36
C GLY A 339 7.93 -7.73 0.09
N LEU A 340 8.34 -7.75 -1.18
CA LEU A 340 9.70 -8.08 -1.60
C LEU A 340 10.48 -6.84 -2.04
N ALA A 341 11.75 -6.80 -1.68
CA ALA A 341 12.68 -5.79 -2.16
C ALA A 341 13.03 -6.03 -3.65
N PHE A 342 13.35 -4.94 -4.35
CA PHE A 342 13.90 -4.97 -5.70
C PHE A 342 15.28 -4.29 -5.73
N PRO A 343 16.34 -4.95 -6.24
CA PRO A 343 16.38 -6.35 -6.67
C PRO A 343 16.25 -7.34 -5.51
N VAL A 344 15.87 -8.59 -5.80
CA VAL A 344 15.81 -9.66 -4.79
C VAL A 344 17.23 -10.03 -4.35
N ALA A 345 17.55 -9.84 -3.08
CA ALA A 345 18.87 -10.14 -2.51
C ALA A 345 18.95 -11.57 -1.91
N ASP A 346 17.83 -12.09 -1.40
CA ASP A 346 17.74 -13.42 -0.79
C ASP A 346 16.56 -14.19 -1.41
N TYR A 347 16.88 -15.12 -2.31
CA TYR A 347 15.90 -15.91 -3.03
C TYR A 347 15.15 -16.90 -2.13
N ALA A 348 15.78 -17.40 -1.06
CA ALA A 348 15.16 -18.33 -0.13
C ALA A 348 14.07 -17.63 0.71
N VAL A 349 14.36 -16.42 1.17
CA VAL A 349 13.36 -15.56 1.82
C VAL A 349 12.28 -15.16 0.83
N ALA A 350 12.65 -14.74 -0.38
CA ALA A 350 11.69 -14.32 -1.39
C ALA A 350 10.68 -15.42 -1.75
N TRP A 351 11.16 -16.66 -1.95
CA TRP A 351 10.27 -17.79 -2.24
C TRP A 351 9.31 -18.10 -1.10
N ARG A 352 9.78 -18.10 0.15
CA ARG A 352 8.90 -18.31 1.32
C ARG A 352 7.84 -17.21 1.41
N THR A 353 8.17 -15.98 1.09
CA THR A 353 7.21 -14.86 1.06
C THR A 353 6.17 -15.08 -0.03
N VAL A 354 6.58 -15.46 -1.25
CA VAL A 354 5.65 -15.81 -2.34
C VAL A 354 4.72 -16.95 -1.92
N GLN A 355 5.27 -18.02 -1.33
CA GLN A 355 4.46 -19.15 -0.85
C GLN A 355 3.42 -18.69 0.18
N ALA A 356 3.82 -17.93 1.19
CA ALA A 356 2.91 -17.45 2.23
C ALA A 356 1.81 -16.53 1.67
N GLN A 357 2.18 -15.57 0.81
CA GLN A 357 1.21 -14.65 0.20
C GLN A 357 0.19 -15.40 -0.67
N VAL A 358 0.64 -16.38 -1.45
CA VAL A 358 -0.25 -17.17 -2.31
C VAL A 358 -1.15 -18.08 -1.48
N ILE A 359 -0.64 -18.70 -0.42
CA ILE A 359 -1.47 -19.50 0.51
C ILE A 359 -2.56 -18.63 1.12
N ASN A 360 -2.20 -17.47 1.66
CA ASN A 360 -3.16 -16.54 2.25
C ASN A 360 -4.22 -16.08 1.23
N ALA A 361 -3.82 -15.82 -0.01
CA ALA A 361 -4.75 -15.47 -1.09
C ALA A 361 -5.70 -16.64 -1.43
N LEU A 362 -5.19 -17.87 -1.56
CA LEU A 362 -6.00 -19.05 -1.84
C LEU A 362 -6.96 -19.36 -0.69
N ASP A 363 -6.52 -19.22 0.56
CA ASP A 363 -7.36 -19.39 1.74
C ASP A 363 -8.44 -18.31 1.84
N SER A 364 -8.10 -17.06 1.53
CA SER A 364 -9.09 -15.97 1.47
C SER A 364 -10.17 -16.28 0.42
N LEU A 365 -9.77 -16.68 -0.79
CA LEU A 365 -10.72 -17.13 -1.82
C LEU A 365 -11.57 -18.31 -1.35
N ARG A 366 -10.97 -19.28 -0.64
CA ARG A 366 -11.68 -20.44 -0.10
C ARG A 366 -12.75 -20.03 0.89
N VAL A 367 -12.45 -19.10 1.80
CA VAL A 367 -13.42 -18.56 2.77
C VAL A 367 -14.59 -17.92 2.04
N GLU A 368 -14.32 -17.03 1.08
CA GLU A 368 -15.38 -16.34 0.32
C GLU A 368 -16.24 -17.32 -0.49
N VAL A 369 -15.63 -18.29 -1.16
CA VAL A 369 -16.37 -19.33 -1.92
C VAL A 369 -17.18 -20.23 -0.98
N SER A 370 -16.66 -20.56 0.19
CA SER A 370 -17.36 -21.40 1.19
C SER A 370 -18.65 -20.74 1.69
N ALA A 371 -18.69 -19.41 1.73
CA ALA A 371 -19.87 -18.64 2.14
C ALA A 371 -21.00 -18.62 1.10
N LEU A 372 -20.73 -19.02 -0.16
CA LEU A 372 -21.77 -19.09 -1.19
C LEU A 372 -22.82 -20.17 -0.88
N PRO A 373 -24.09 -19.99 -1.26
CA PRO A 373 -25.09 -21.06 -1.19
C PRO A 373 -24.65 -22.27 -2.03
N ASN A 374 -24.92 -23.49 -1.56
CA ASN A 374 -24.63 -24.70 -2.33
C ASN A 374 -25.48 -24.73 -3.61
N TYR A 375 -24.85 -24.81 -4.78
CA TYR A 375 -25.56 -24.85 -6.06
C TYR A 375 -26.47 -26.08 -6.20
N LEU A 376 -26.22 -27.14 -5.42
CA LEU A 376 -27.03 -28.37 -5.40
C LEU A 376 -28.38 -28.25 -4.67
N ALA A 377 -28.74 -27.10 -4.11
CA ALA A 377 -30.01 -26.88 -3.41
C ALA A 377 -31.08 -26.10 -4.23
N GLY A 378 -30.93 -26.00 -5.55
CA GLY A 378 -31.93 -25.41 -6.47
C GLY A 378 -32.62 -26.45 -7.38
N PRO A 379 -33.84 -26.18 -7.91
CA PRO A 379 -34.94 -27.14 -8.09
C PRO A 379 -34.80 -28.08 -9.32
N SER A 380 -33.73 -28.88 -9.40
CA SER A 380 -33.53 -29.84 -10.51
C SER A 380 -33.66 -31.31 -10.11
N GLN A 381 -33.91 -31.63 -8.83
CA GLN A 381 -34.24 -33.00 -8.42
C GLN A 381 -35.74 -33.34 -8.56
N ALA A 382 -36.63 -32.36 -8.67
CA ALA A 382 -38.07 -32.59 -8.91
C ALA A 382 -38.39 -33.08 -10.34
N ALA A 383 -37.48 -32.91 -11.30
CA ALA A 383 -37.72 -33.24 -12.72
C ALA A 383 -37.17 -34.61 -13.16
N ARG A 384 -36.55 -35.40 -12.26
CA ARG A 384 -35.99 -36.73 -12.60
C ARG A 384 -36.84 -37.93 -12.19
N GLN A 385 -38.01 -37.73 -11.57
CA GLN A 385 -38.99 -38.79 -11.37
C GLN A 385 -40.04 -38.76 -12.49
N GLY A 386 -39.61 -39.13 -13.70
CA GLY A 386 -40.50 -39.56 -14.80
C GLY A 386 -40.79 -41.07 -14.70
N PRO A 387 -41.91 -41.57 -15.26
CA PRO A 387 -42.55 -42.78 -14.80
C PRO A 387 -41.76 -44.05 -15.15
N ALA A 388 -41.83 -45.01 -14.23
CA ALA A 388 -41.28 -46.35 -14.33
C ALA A 388 -41.67 -47.01 -15.65
N ARG A 389 -40.70 -47.18 -16.55
CA ARG A 389 -40.83 -47.99 -17.77
C ARG A 389 -40.69 -49.46 -17.39
N THR A 390 -41.83 -50.15 -17.40
CA THR A 390 -41.96 -51.60 -17.27
C THR A 390 -41.13 -52.31 -18.35
N ARG A 391 -40.05 -52.99 -17.93
CA ARG A 391 -39.23 -53.85 -18.78
C ARG A 391 -39.91 -55.21 -18.93
N ARG A 392 -40.47 -55.51 -20.11
CA ARG A 392 -40.98 -56.85 -20.47
C ARG A 392 -39.88 -57.60 -21.23
N ARG A 393 -39.54 -58.79 -20.71
CA ARG A 393 -38.61 -59.80 -21.25
C ARG A 393 -39.19 -60.51 -22.48
N GLY A 394 -38.28 -61.01 -23.34
CA GLY A 394 -38.50 -62.01 -24.41
C GLY A 394 -38.14 -61.43 -25.78
N SER A 395 -37.33 -62.04 -26.66
CA SER A 395 -36.97 -63.45 -26.84
C SER A 395 -35.62 -63.61 -27.56
N VAL A 396 -35.17 -64.85 -27.61
CA VAL A 396 -33.84 -65.38 -27.94
C VAL A 396 -33.54 -65.40 -29.45
N HIS A 397 -32.25 -65.26 -29.77
CA HIS A 397 -31.60 -65.37 -31.07
C HIS A 397 -31.79 -66.74 -31.76
N THR A 398 -32.06 -66.69 -33.07
CA THR A 398 -31.88 -67.78 -34.03
C THR A 398 -30.42 -67.79 -34.52
N ALA A 399 -29.73 -68.92 -34.38
CA ALA A 399 -28.38 -69.16 -34.90
C ALA A 399 -28.45 -69.90 -36.24
N ALA A 400 -27.65 -69.45 -37.20
CA ALA A 400 -27.47 -70.08 -38.52
C ALA A 400 -26.16 -70.87 -38.58
N THR A 401 -26.24 -72.03 -39.21
CA THR A 401 -25.27 -73.13 -39.35
C THR A 401 -24.13 -72.80 -40.35
N PRO A 402 -22.91 -73.35 -40.17
CA PRO A 402 -21.83 -73.26 -41.16
C PRO A 402 -21.77 -74.49 -42.09
N ARG A 403 -21.23 -74.28 -43.29
CA ARG A 403 -20.99 -75.30 -44.34
C ARG A 403 -19.50 -75.65 -44.43
N GLU A 404 -19.26 -76.96 -44.65
CA GLU A 404 -18.14 -77.60 -45.39
C GLU A 404 -16.75 -77.57 -44.73
N THR A 405 -15.88 -78.59 -44.79
CA THR A 405 -15.86 -79.91 -45.47
C THR A 405 -14.72 -80.74 -44.84
N ALA A 406 -14.85 -82.07 -44.87
CA ALA A 406 -13.77 -83.04 -44.59
C ALA A 406 -13.27 -83.66 -45.90
N PRO A 407 -12.15 -84.39 -45.86
CA PRO A 407 -12.24 -85.83 -46.12
C PRO A 407 -12.01 -86.70 -44.88
#